data_AF-A0A9P0GMG8-F1
#
_entry.id   AF-A0A9P0GMG8-F1
#
_cell.length_a   1.000
_cell.length_b   1.000
_cell.length_c   1.000
_cell.angle_alpha   90.00
_cell.angle_beta   90.00
_cell.angle_gamma   90.00
#
_symmetry.space_group_name_H-M   'P 1'
#
loop_
_entity.id
_entity.type
_entity.pdbx_description
1 polymer ?
#
loop_
_entity_poly.entity_id
_entity_poly.type
_entity_poly.pdbx_seq_one_letter_code
_entity_poly.pdbx_strand_id
1 'polypeptide(L)'
;METIEHLVVRFEHVGDVFVAAAAEKNPLLRREKIHAAIRYHKAVIEMGKLLNKCFSPCMVVHISLTGPVLGVAGFRFLTSTSVSDVIYSMDWYNLEKDLQRDLMIVMMRCQKPVLVRAGPFGTMRYSTIVTILKTSYSYITLLKQTM
;
A
#
# COMPACT_ATOMS: atom_id res chain seq x y z
N MET A 1 -0.82 11.58 -8.80
CA MET A 1 -0.10 10.79 -9.83
C MET A 1 0.51 11.75 -10.85
N GLU A 2 -0.31 12.61 -11.45
CA GLU A 2 0.11 13.67 -12.39
C GLU A 2 1.27 14.58 -11.88
N THR A 3 1.27 14.94 -10.59
CA THR A 3 2.35 15.79 -10.02
C THR A 3 3.72 15.11 -9.98
N ILE A 4 3.77 13.78 -9.83
CA ILE A 4 5.01 13.00 -9.83
C ILE A 4 5.50 12.83 -11.27
N GLU A 5 4.60 12.56 -12.21
CA GLU A 5 4.92 12.46 -13.64
C GLU A 5 5.52 13.76 -14.18
N HIS A 6 4.92 14.92 -13.85
CA HIS A 6 5.48 16.22 -14.23
C HIS A 6 6.86 16.48 -13.62
N LEU A 7 7.14 15.96 -12.43
CA LEU A 7 8.45 16.09 -11.79
C LEU A 7 9.49 15.20 -12.48
N VAL A 8 9.14 13.95 -12.78
CA VAL A 8 9.99 12.99 -13.52
C VAL A 8 10.36 13.54 -14.89
N VAL A 9 9.38 14.01 -15.66
CA VAL A 9 9.62 14.63 -16.99
C VAL A 9 10.55 15.85 -16.88
N ARG A 10 10.42 16.67 -15.83
CA ARG A 10 11.34 17.80 -15.60
C ARG A 10 12.75 17.35 -15.26
N PHE A 11 12.91 16.25 -14.52
CA PHE A 11 14.22 15.68 -14.23
C PHE A 11 14.90 15.14 -15.49
N GLU A 12 14.16 14.47 -16.37
CA GLU A 12 14.68 14.00 -17.66
C GLU A 12 15.06 15.17 -18.57
N HIS A 13 14.18 16.18 -18.68
CA HIS A 13 14.40 17.36 -19.51
C HIS A 13 15.63 18.19 -19.09
N VAL A 14 16.03 18.16 -17.81
CA VAL A 14 17.28 18.82 -17.38
C VAL A 14 18.47 18.32 -18.18
N GLY A 15 18.54 17.01 -18.47
CA GLY A 15 19.61 16.42 -19.28
C GLY A 15 19.65 17.01 -20.69
N ASP A 16 18.50 17.06 -21.36
CA ASP A 16 18.38 17.61 -22.71
C ASP A 16 18.80 19.08 -22.78
N VAL A 17 18.44 19.88 -21.77
CA VAL A 17 18.82 21.29 -21.69
C VAL A 17 20.34 21.46 -21.56
N PHE A 18 21.02 20.59 -20.79
CA PHE A 18 22.48 20.62 -20.69
C PHE A 18 23.17 20.21 -21.99
N VAL A 19 22.67 19.16 -22.66
CA VAL A 19 23.20 18.71 -23.96
C VAL A 19 23.03 19.81 -25.01
N ALA A 20 21.84 20.41 -25.10
CA ALA A 20 21.55 21.51 -26.02
C ALA A 20 22.39 22.76 -25.72
N ALA A 21 22.63 23.07 -24.44
CA ALA A 21 23.51 24.17 -24.04
C ALA A 21 24.97 23.92 -24.42
N ALA A 22 25.46 22.69 -24.30
CA ALA A 22 26.84 22.31 -24.63
C ALA A 22 27.12 22.30 -26.14
N ALA A 23 26.11 22.00 -26.96
CA ALA A 23 26.20 21.96 -28.42
C ALA A 23 26.28 23.36 -29.10
N GLU A 24 26.12 24.45 -28.35
CA GLU A 24 26.19 25.81 -28.87
C GLU A 24 27.60 26.18 -29.37
N LYS A 25 27.68 26.65 -30.63
CA LYS A 25 28.97 26.95 -31.29
C LYS A 25 29.58 28.26 -30.81
N ASN A 26 28.73 29.26 -30.49
CA ASN A 26 29.21 30.55 -30.03
C ASN A 26 29.62 30.48 -28.54
N PRO A 27 30.88 30.77 -28.18
CA PRO A 27 31.39 30.58 -26.83
C PRO A 27 30.69 31.46 -25.77
N LEU A 28 30.25 32.67 -26.15
CA LEU A 28 29.55 33.58 -25.23
C LEU A 28 28.13 33.07 -24.93
N LEU A 29 27.38 32.73 -25.97
CA LEU A 29 26.03 32.15 -25.87
C LEU A 29 26.04 30.80 -25.16
N ARG A 30 27.05 29.96 -25.41
CA ARG A 30 27.23 28.68 -24.72
C ARG A 30 27.36 28.89 -23.21
N ARG A 31 28.17 29.86 -22.78
CA ARG A 31 28.34 30.18 -21.36
C ARG A 31 27.03 30.67 -20.74
N GLU A 32 26.26 31.49 -21.45
CA GLU A 32 24.95 31.97 -20.99
C GLU A 32 23.93 30.81 -20.86
N LYS A 33 23.82 29.95 -21.87
CA LYS A 33 22.94 28.77 -21.87
C LYS A 33 23.29 27.79 -20.75
N ILE A 34 24.58 27.54 -20.50
CA ILE A 34 25.01 26.69 -19.38
C ILE A 34 24.60 27.30 -18.04
N HIS A 35 24.76 28.62 -17.84
CA HIS A 35 24.28 29.26 -16.61
C HIS A 35 22.76 29.15 -16.44
N ALA A 36 22.00 29.28 -17.52
CA ALA A 36 20.55 29.07 -17.50
C ALA A 36 20.18 27.62 -17.13
N ALA A 37 20.86 26.63 -17.71
CA ALA A 37 20.69 25.21 -17.40
C ALA A 37 20.97 24.91 -15.93
N ILE A 38 22.05 25.47 -15.36
CA ILE A 38 22.38 25.33 -13.93
C ILE A 38 21.29 25.93 -13.04
N ARG A 39 20.76 27.11 -13.38
CA ARG A 39 19.65 27.72 -12.63
C ARG A 39 18.39 26.85 -12.69
N TYR A 40 18.05 26.33 -13.87
CA TYR A 40 16.91 25.45 -14.05
C TYR A 40 17.05 24.15 -13.26
N HIS A 41 18.21 23.50 -13.32
CA HIS A 41 18.52 22.30 -12.53
C HIS A 41 18.36 22.53 -11.03
N LYS A 42 18.88 23.66 -10.50
CA LYS A 42 18.69 24.03 -9.09
C LYS A 42 17.21 24.20 -8.74
N ALA A 43 16.42 24.82 -9.61
CA ALA A 43 14.98 25.00 -9.39
C ALA A 43 14.23 23.67 -9.36
N VAL A 44 14.56 22.72 -10.25
CA VAL A 44 13.95 21.37 -10.26
C VAL A 44 14.31 20.59 -8.98
N ILE A 45 15.55 20.66 -8.52
CA ILE A 45 15.96 20.05 -7.24
C ILE A 45 15.21 20.66 -6.06
N GLU A 46 15.13 21.99 -5.97
CA GLU A 46 14.42 22.67 -4.88
C GLU A 46 12.92 22.33 -4.89
N MET A 47 12.30 22.22 -6.06
CA MET A 47 10.93 21.74 -6.18
C MET A 47 10.77 20.33 -5.59
N GLY A 48 11.70 19.41 -5.90
CA GLY A 48 11.70 18.06 -5.33
C GLY A 48 11.85 18.05 -3.80
N LYS A 49 12.73 18.90 -3.25
CA LYS A 49 12.89 19.05 -1.79
C LYS A 49 11.64 19.61 -1.12
N LEU A 50 11.01 20.62 -1.71
CA LEU A 50 9.77 21.22 -1.19
C LEU A 50 8.64 20.20 -1.17
N LEU A 51 8.51 19.42 -2.26
CA LEU A 51 7.57 18.31 -2.33
C LEU A 51 7.83 17.33 -1.19
N ASN A 52 9.05 16.84 -1.04
CA ASN A 52 9.37 15.90 0.03
C ASN A 52 9.10 16.48 1.43
N LYS A 53 9.43 17.75 1.67
CA LYS A 53 9.17 18.43 2.95
C LYS A 53 7.67 18.54 3.25
N CYS A 54 6.84 18.75 2.23
CA CYS A 54 5.38 18.81 2.38
C CYS A 54 4.76 17.42 2.62
N PHE A 55 5.20 16.41 1.86
CA PHE A 55 4.59 15.09 1.88
C PHE A 55 5.12 14.17 2.98
N SER A 56 6.41 14.27 3.34
CA SER A 56 7.05 13.40 4.33
C SER A 56 6.30 13.31 5.68
N PRO A 57 5.92 14.43 6.35
CA PRO A 57 5.21 14.33 7.63
C PRO A 57 3.81 13.72 7.47
N CYS A 58 3.10 14.06 6.39
CA CYS A 58 1.77 13.50 6.09
C CYS A 58 1.84 11.99 5.89
N MET A 59 2.83 11.51 5.14
CA MET A 59 3.03 10.08 4.90
C MET A 59 3.38 9.31 6.18
N VAL A 60 4.22 9.88 7.05
CA VAL A 60 4.54 9.27 8.34
C VAL A 60 3.28 9.12 9.18
N VAL A 61 2.46 10.18 9.28
CA VAL A 61 1.21 10.14 10.04
C VAL A 61 0.24 9.12 9.45
N HIS A 62 0.06 9.11 8.13
CA HIS A 62 -0.81 8.15 7.46
C HIS A 62 -0.34 6.72 7.72
N ILE A 63 0.92 6.38 7.46
CA ILE A 63 1.45 5.02 7.63
C ILE A 63 1.32 4.56 9.09
N SER A 64 1.64 5.45 10.03
CA SER A 64 1.57 5.17 11.47
C SER A 64 0.14 4.96 11.96
N LEU A 65 -0.84 5.61 11.34
CA LEU A 65 -2.25 5.46 11.70
C LEU A 65 -2.89 4.25 11.00
N THR A 66 -2.70 4.11 9.69
CA THR A 66 -3.37 3.06 8.91
C THR A 66 -2.78 1.67 9.13
N GLY A 67 -1.46 1.58 9.37
CA GLY A 67 -0.77 0.30 9.58
C GLY A 67 -1.32 -0.47 10.78
N PRO A 68 -1.31 0.11 12.00
CA PRO A 68 -1.86 -0.54 13.18
C PRO A 68 -3.36 -0.83 13.06
N VAL A 69 -4.15 0.06 12.47
CA VAL A 69 -5.59 -0.17 12.27
C VAL A 69 -5.85 -1.39 11.39
N LEU A 70 -5.18 -1.49 10.24
CA LEU A 70 -5.29 -2.65 9.35
C LEU A 70 -4.74 -3.92 10.00
N GLY A 71 -3.65 -3.81 10.76
CA GLY A 71 -3.05 -4.92 11.49
C GLY A 71 -3.97 -5.50 12.57
N VAL A 72 -4.53 -4.63 13.41
CA VAL A 72 -5.48 -5.03 14.48
C VAL A 72 -6.76 -5.59 13.89
N ALA A 73 -7.34 -4.93 12.88
CA ALA A 73 -8.54 -5.42 12.20
C ALA A 73 -8.29 -6.80 11.55
N GLY A 74 -7.16 -6.97 10.86
CA GLY A 74 -6.77 -8.23 10.25
C GLY A 74 -6.55 -9.34 11.29
N PHE A 75 -5.83 -9.06 12.37
CA PHE A 75 -5.60 -10.02 13.46
C PHE A 75 -6.90 -10.44 14.15
N ARG A 76 -7.77 -9.48 14.50
CA ARG A 76 -9.08 -9.74 15.12
C ARG A 76 -9.99 -10.57 14.23
N PHE A 77 -9.94 -10.35 12.92
CA PHE A 77 -10.68 -11.14 11.96
C PHE A 77 -10.16 -12.58 11.87
N LEU A 78 -8.84 -12.77 11.89
CA LEU A 78 -8.23 -14.10 11.84
C LEU A 78 -8.38 -14.89 13.16
N THR A 79 -8.51 -14.21 14.29
CA THR A 79 -8.58 -14.82 15.63
C THR A 79 -9.97 -14.77 16.26
N SER A 80 -11.00 -14.40 15.50
CA SER A 80 -12.36 -14.36 16.05
C SER A 80 -12.81 -15.75 16.48
N THR A 81 -13.04 -15.93 17.78
CA THR A 81 -13.64 -17.14 18.34
C THR A 81 -15.02 -17.37 17.73
N SER A 82 -15.32 -18.61 17.35
CA SER A 82 -16.64 -18.91 16.83
C SER A 82 -17.66 -18.90 17.97
N VAL A 83 -18.90 -18.50 17.69
CA VAL A 83 -19.99 -18.56 18.68
C VAL A 83 -20.21 -20.00 19.17
N SER A 84 -19.93 -20.99 18.32
CA SER A 84 -19.98 -22.40 18.70
C SER A 84 -18.98 -22.75 19.80
N ASP A 85 -17.76 -22.22 19.75
CA ASP A 85 -16.73 -22.51 20.76
C ASP A 85 -17.14 -21.94 22.13
N VAL A 86 -17.75 -20.74 22.11
CA VAL A 86 -18.27 -20.10 23.33
C VAL A 86 -19.40 -20.93 23.94
N ILE A 87 -20.39 -21.32 23.13
CA ILE A 87 -21.52 -22.15 23.58
C ILE A 87 -21.04 -23.52 24.07
N TYR A 88 -20.03 -24.09 23.43
CA TYR A 88 -19.46 -25.37 23.85
C TYR A 88 -18.71 -25.28 25.19
N SER A 89 -18.07 -24.13 25.46
CA SER A 89 -17.30 -23.90 26.69
C SER A 89 -18.14 -23.58 27.94
N MET A 90 -19.40 -23.20 27.77
CA MET A 90 -20.31 -22.95 28.90
C MET A 90 -21.02 -24.24 29.32
N ASP A 91 -21.60 -24.25 30.53
CA ASP A 91 -22.36 -25.39 31.06
C ASP A 91 -23.75 -25.52 30.45
N TRP A 92 -23.82 -25.53 29.11
CA TRP A 92 -25.06 -25.55 28.33
C TRP A 92 -25.93 -26.77 28.66
N TYR A 93 -25.31 -27.88 29.04
CA TYR A 93 -25.96 -29.14 29.42
C TYR A 93 -26.70 -29.08 30.77
N ASN A 94 -26.46 -28.04 31.59
CA ASN A 94 -27.19 -27.80 32.85
C ASN A 94 -28.40 -26.87 32.68
N LEU A 95 -28.63 -26.33 31.47
CA LEU A 95 -29.78 -25.46 31.18
C LEU A 95 -31.06 -26.27 30.95
N GLU A 96 -32.21 -25.59 30.86
CA GLU A 96 -33.49 -26.21 30.51
C GLU A 96 -33.44 -26.89 29.13
N LYS A 97 -34.20 -27.98 28.96
CA LYS A 97 -34.15 -28.80 27.73
C LYS A 97 -34.49 -28.03 26.46
N ASP A 98 -35.37 -27.02 26.56
CA ASP A 98 -35.73 -26.18 25.43
C ASP A 98 -34.54 -25.29 25.02
N LEU A 99 -33.86 -24.64 25.98
CA LEU A 99 -32.63 -23.89 25.70
C LEU A 99 -31.51 -24.79 25.15
N GLN A 100 -31.36 -26.02 25.64
CA GLN A 100 -30.36 -26.95 25.11
C GLN A 100 -30.58 -27.24 23.62
N ARG A 101 -31.83 -27.46 23.21
CA ARG A 101 -32.19 -27.67 21.80
C ARG A 101 -31.88 -26.44 20.95
N ASP A 102 -32.22 -25.25 21.45
CA ASP A 102 -31.95 -24.00 20.74
C ASP A 102 -30.43 -23.78 20.55
N LEU A 103 -29.64 -24.01 21.60
CA LEU A 103 -28.18 -23.89 21.54
C LEU A 103 -27.54 -24.91 20.59
N MET A 104 -28.05 -26.15 20.52
CA MET A 104 -27.61 -27.13 19.53
C MET A 104 -27.86 -26.65 18.10
N ILE A 105 -29.02 -26.03 17.83
CA ILE A 105 -29.33 -25.46 16.51
C ILE A 105 -28.34 -24.34 16.16
N VAL A 106 -28.02 -23.47 17.11
CA VAL A 106 -27.01 -22.41 16.92
C VAL A 106 -25.64 -23.01 16.59
N MET A 107 -25.17 -24.00 17.35
CA MET A 107 -23.90 -24.69 17.08
C MET A 107 -23.88 -25.36 15.69
N MET A 108 -24.97 -26.03 15.30
CA MET A 108 -25.10 -26.61 13.95
C MET A 108 -25.02 -25.55 12.84
N ARG A 109 -25.61 -24.37 13.06
CA ARG A 109 -25.50 -23.24 12.13
C ARG A 109 -24.07 -22.69 12.03
N CYS A 110 -23.35 -22.64 13.14
CA CYS A 110 -21.97 -22.15 13.20
C CYS A 110 -20.96 -23.02 12.44
N GLN A 111 -21.28 -24.28 12.13
CA GLN A 111 -20.45 -25.13 11.27
C GLN A 111 -20.28 -24.59 9.84
N LYS A 112 -21.12 -23.63 9.42
CA LYS A 112 -20.97 -22.89 8.16
C LYS A 112 -20.42 -21.48 8.48
N PRO A 113 -19.09 -21.28 8.48
CA PRO A 113 -18.51 -20.00 8.88
C PRO A 113 -18.89 -18.88 7.91
N VAL A 114 -19.06 -17.67 8.43
CA VAL A 114 -19.19 -16.46 7.62
C VAL A 114 -17.80 -16.11 7.09
N LEU A 115 -17.57 -16.37 5.80
CA LEU A 115 -16.29 -16.15 5.16
C LEU A 115 -16.30 -14.87 4.34
N VAL A 116 -15.37 -13.96 4.62
CA VAL A 116 -15.13 -12.79 3.76
C VAL A 116 -14.31 -13.25 2.54
N ARG A 117 -14.82 -12.97 1.34
CA ARG A 117 -14.13 -13.26 0.07
C ARG A 117 -13.54 -11.98 -0.51
N ALA A 118 -12.24 -12.03 -0.82
CA ALA A 118 -11.49 -10.95 -1.48
C ALA A 118 -11.48 -11.17 -3.00
N GLY A 119 -12.66 -11.21 -3.62
CA GLY A 119 -12.82 -11.38 -5.07
C GLY A 119 -12.02 -12.57 -5.63
N PRO A 120 -11.11 -12.36 -6.61
CA PRO A 120 -10.34 -13.43 -7.26
C PRO A 120 -9.32 -14.11 -6.32
N PHE A 121 -8.98 -13.49 -5.20
CA PHE A 121 -8.07 -14.06 -4.19
C PHE A 121 -8.76 -15.08 -3.27
N GLY A 122 -10.07 -15.31 -3.44
CA GLY A 122 -10.84 -16.29 -2.69
C GLY A 122 -11.16 -15.85 -1.26
N THR A 123 -11.35 -16.81 -0.35
CA THR A 123 -11.60 -16.53 1.06
C THR A 123 -10.38 -15.90 1.71
N MET A 124 -10.58 -14.82 2.46
CA MET A 124 -9.51 -14.13 3.18
C MET A 124 -8.99 -15.01 4.32
N ARG A 125 -7.78 -15.54 4.14
CA ARG A 125 -7.02 -16.31 5.13
C ARG A 125 -5.58 -15.81 5.17
N TYR A 126 -4.79 -16.30 6.12
CA TYR A 126 -3.36 -16.01 6.20
C TYR A 126 -2.63 -16.29 4.86
N SER A 127 -2.99 -17.39 4.19
CA SER A 127 -2.45 -17.75 2.88
C SER A 127 -2.71 -16.69 1.80
N THR A 128 -3.86 -16.01 1.86
CA THR A 128 -4.23 -14.96 0.92
C THR A 128 -3.31 -13.75 1.05
N ILE A 129 -3.00 -13.33 2.28
CA ILE A 129 -2.07 -12.23 2.55
C ILE A 129 -0.68 -12.55 1.99
N VAL A 130 -0.19 -13.75 2.25
CA VAL A 130 1.11 -14.22 1.72
C VAL A 130 1.10 -14.25 0.19
N THR A 131 0.00 -14.67 -0.41
CA THR A 131 -0.15 -14.70 -1.88
C THR A 131 -0.09 -13.29 -2.46
N ILE A 132 -0.81 -12.34 -1.88
CA ILE A 132 -0.79 -10.93 -2.32
C ILE A 132 0.64 -10.38 -2.27
N LEU A 133 1.34 -10.57 -1.14
CA LEU A 133 2.73 -10.11 -0.98
C LEU A 133 3.68 -10.74 -2.01
N LYS A 134 3.57 -12.05 -2.25
CA LYS A 134 4.36 -12.76 -3.26
C LYS A 134 4.09 -12.21 -4.66
N THR A 135 2.81 -12.04 -5.02
CA THR A 135 2.45 -11.51 -6.35
C THR A 135 2.98 -10.09 -6.56
N SER A 136 2.86 -9.20 -5.56
CA SER A 136 3.40 -7.85 -5.64
C SER A 136 4.92 -7.84 -5.82
N TYR A 137 5.63 -8.71 -5.08
CA TYR A 137 7.08 -8.84 -5.22
C TYR A 137 7.49 -9.38 -6.59
N SER A 138 6.76 -10.36 -7.13
CA SER A 138 6.96 -10.87 -8.49
C SER A 138 6.76 -9.78 -9.54
N TYR A 139 5.71 -8.96 -9.42
CA TYR A 139 5.49 -7.82 -10.34
C TYR A 139 6.63 -6.80 -10.27
N ILE A 140 7.10 -6.43 -9.07
CA ILE A 140 8.22 -5.50 -8.91
C ILE A 140 9.50 -6.07 -9.54
N THR A 141 9.79 -7.35 -9.30
CA THR A 141 10.97 -8.01 -9.86
C THR A 141 10.93 -8.05 -11.39
N LEU A 142 9.77 -8.37 -11.97
CA LEU A 142 9.58 -8.38 -13.42
C LEU A 142 9.78 -6.99 -14.02
N LEU A 143 9.19 -5.94 -13.42
CA LEU A 143 9.36 -4.56 -13.89
C LEU A 143 10.83 -4.13 -13.88
N LYS A 144 11.57 -4.49 -12.82
CA LYS A 144 13.01 -4.22 -12.69
C LYS A 144 13.89 -4.97 -13.70
N GLN A 145 13.39 -6.04 -14.30
CA GLN A 145 14.12 -6.77 -15.34
C GLN A 145 13.86 -6.19 -16.74
N THR A 146 12.72 -5.53 -16.94
CA THR A 146 12.34 -4.90 -18.21
C THR A 146 12.74 -3.43 -18.35
N MET A 147 12.93 -2.70 -17.24
CA MET A 147 13.48 -1.34 -17.21
C MET A 147 14.98 -1.36 -16.95
#